data_AF-A0A1F4YM61-F1
#
_entry.id   AF-A0A1F4YM61-F1
#
_cell.length_a   1.000
_cell.length_b   1.000
_cell.length_c   1.000
_cell.angle_alpha   90.00
_cell.angle_beta   90.00
_cell.angle_gamma   90.00
#
_symmetry.space_group_name_H-M   'P 1'
#
loop_
_entity.id
_entity.type
_entity.pdbx_description
1 polymer ?
#
loop_
_entity_poly.entity_id
_entity_poly.type
_entity_poly.pdbx_seq_one_letter_code
_entity_poly.pdbx_strand_id
1 'polypeptide(L)'
;MNWKRLWLTALVVFIAGLITNFIIHWVILGGYYSRPDVAAAFRPLAQMNSYWWVMFITWAVFSFFFTFIFAKGYEGRGLGEGIRYGIIITFFYYYVAAFDQFVSYPIPYGLAWIWIIAGFIQALIFGILAALIYKPKSAPAAA
;
A
#
# COMPACT_ATOMS: atom_id res chain seq x y z
N MET A 1 -13.72 -0.22 19.12
CA MET A 1 -13.17 -0.78 17.86
C MET A 1 -13.54 -2.24 17.74
N ASN A 2 -13.83 -2.73 16.53
CA ASN A 2 -14.15 -4.15 16.31
C ASN A 2 -12.90 -4.90 15.84
N TRP A 3 -12.18 -5.55 16.75
CA TRP A 3 -10.90 -6.21 16.44
C TRP A 3 -11.03 -7.36 15.44
N LYS A 4 -12.13 -8.13 15.48
CA LYS A 4 -12.35 -9.22 14.50
C LYS A 4 -12.46 -8.66 13.08
N ARG A 5 -13.22 -7.57 12.91
CA ARG A 5 -13.34 -6.88 11.62
C ARG A 5 -12.04 -6.19 11.22
N LEU A 6 -11.31 -5.62 12.17
CA LEU A 6 -9.99 -5.00 11.91
C LEU A 6 -9.01 -6.02 11.33
N TRP A 7 -8.85 -7.19 11.97
CA TRP A 7 -7.95 -8.22 11.49
C TRP A 7 -8.37 -8.79 10.13
N LEU A 8 -9.67 -9.00 9.91
CA LEU A 8 -10.19 -9.42 8.61
C LEU A 8 -9.88 -8.38 7.52
N THR A 9 -10.14 -7.10 7.80
CA THR A 9 -9.84 -6.02 6.86
C THR A 9 -8.34 -5.93 6.57
N ALA A 10 -7.49 -6.01 7.60
CA ALA A 10 -6.03 -6.01 7.44
C ALA A 10 -5.55 -7.19 6.61
N LEU A 11 -6.12 -8.39 6.79
CA LEU A 11 -5.81 -9.56 5.97
C LEU A 11 -6.21 -9.35 4.50
N VAL A 12 -7.38 -8.77 4.23
CA VAL A 12 -7.81 -8.52 2.85
C VAL A 12 -6.95 -7.44 2.20
N VAL A 13 -6.62 -6.36 2.91
CA VAL A 13 -5.68 -5.33 2.43
C VAL A 13 -4.30 -5.92 2.19
N PHE A 14 -3.83 -6.84 3.05
CA PHE A 14 -2.56 -7.55 2.85
C PHE A 14 -2.55 -8.35 1.55
N ILE A 15 -3.57 -9.18 1.32
CA ILE A 15 -3.67 -10.00 0.11
C ILE A 15 -3.79 -9.12 -1.13
N ALA A 16 -4.62 -8.08 -1.08
CA ALA A 16 -4.73 -7.10 -2.17
C ALA A 16 -3.39 -6.40 -2.43
N GLY A 17 -2.64 -6.06 -1.37
CA GLY A 17 -1.30 -5.51 -1.44
C GLY A 17 -0.33 -6.41 -2.18
N LEU A 18 -0.25 -7.68 -1.79
CA LEU A 18 0.62 -8.66 -2.47
C LEU A 18 0.26 -8.84 -3.95
N ILE A 19 -1.03 -8.97 -4.27
CA ILE A 19 -1.51 -9.16 -5.65
C ILE A 19 -1.20 -7.93 -6.50
N THR A 20 -1.56 -6.74 -6.03
CA THR A 20 -1.34 -5.50 -6.79
C THR A 20 0.15 -5.20 -6.92
N ASN A 21 0.95 -5.43 -5.88
CA ASN A 21 2.40 -5.27 -5.92
C ASN A 21 3.05 -6.20 -6.96
N PHE A 22 2.63 -7.48 -7.00
CA PHE A 22 3.07 -8.41 -8.03
C PHE A 22 2.71 -7.91 -9.44
N ILE A 23 1.46 -7.50 -9.66
CA ILE A 23 1.01 -6.99 -10.97
C ILE A 23 1.84 -5.77 -11.38
N ILE A 24 2.01 -4.79 -10.49
CA ILE A 24 2.73 -3.55 -10.79
C ILE A 24 4.21 -3.83 -11.06
N HIS A 25 4.90 -4.50 -10.14
CA HIS A 25 6.37 -4.60 -10.20
C HIS A 25 6.85 -5.71 -11.14
N TRP A 26 6.13 -6.82 -11.24
CA TRP A 26 6.54 -7.94 -12.09
C TRP A 26 5.93 -7.83 -13.49
N VAL A 27 4.61 -7.68 -13.58
CA VAL A 27 3.91 -7.74 -14.88
C VAL A 27 4.05 -6.44 -15.66
N ILE A 28 3.78 -5.30 -15.02
CA ILE A 28 3.77 -3.99 -15.70
C ILE A 28 5.20 -3.43 -15.83
N LEU A 29 5.97 -3.45 -14.75
CA LEU A 29 7.28 -2.79 -14.69
C LEU A 29 8.48 -3.74 -14.86
N GLY A 30 8.30 -5.06 -14.92
CA GLY A 30 9.42 -6.00 -15.00
C GLY A 30 10.34 -5.74 -16.19
N GLY A 31 9.78 -5.43 -17.36
CA GLY A 31 10.54 -5.05 -18.55
C GLY A 31 11.23 -3.69 -18.40
N TYR A 32 10.62 -2.74 -17.69
CA TYR A 32 11.22 -1.43 -17.40
C TYR A 32 12.40 -1.55 -16.43
N TYR A 33 12.28 -2.40 -15.40
CA TYR A 33 13.35 -2.66 -14.43
C TYR A 33 14.56 -3.38 -15.03
N SER A 34 14.36 -4.11 -16.12
CA SER A 34 15.45 -4.82 -16.81
C SER A 34 16.32 -3.92 -17.69
N ARG A 35 15.94 -2.64 -17.87
CA ARG A 35 16.74 -1.69 -18.65
C ARG A 35 18.06 -1.38 -17.93
N PRO A 36 19.22 -1.32 -18.62
CA PRO A 36 20.51 -1.15 -17.95
C PRO A 36 20.62 0.09 -17.04
N ASP A 37 20.03 1.21 -17.47
CA ASP A 37 19.98 2.48 -16.73
C ASP A 37 19.11 2.41 -15.47
N VAL A 38 18.13 1.50 -15.44
CA VAL A 38 17.21 1.30 -14.31
C VAL A 38 17.73 0.20 -13.38
N ALA A 39 18.20 -0.92 -13.94
CA ALA A 39 18.68 -2.09 -13.22
C ALA A 39 19.87 -1.77 -12.31
N ALA A 40 20.74 -0.84 -12.73
CA ALA A 40 21.91 -0.42 -11.96
C ALA A 40 21.57 0.26 -10.63
N ALA A 41 20.33 0.74 -10.44
CA ALA A 41 19.88 1.36 -9.21
C ALA A 41 19.45 0.34 -8.13
N PHE A 42 19.25 -0.92 -8.49
CA PHE A 42 18.79 -1.97 -7.58
C PHE A 42 19.92 -2.87 -7.10
N ARG A 43 19.65 -3.61 -6.02
CA ARG A 43 20.51 -4.70 -5.58
C ARG A 43 20.61 -5.78 -6.68
N PRO A 44 21.72 -6.52 -6.77
CA PRO A 44 21.82 -7.69 -7.64
C PRO A 44 20.66 -8.67 -7.40
N LEU A 45 20.12 -9.26 -8.48
CA LEU A 45 18.91 -10.09 -8.41
C LEU A 45 19.01 -11.23 -7.40
N ALA A 46 20.15 -11.92 -7.33
CA ALA A 46 20.38 -13.00 -6.38
C ALA A 46 20.25 -12.51 -4.91
N GLN A 47 20.80 -11.33 -4.63
CA GLN A 47 20.70 -10.72 -3.31
C GLN A 47 19.27 -10.23 -3.03
N MET A 48 18.61 -9.62 -4.02
CA MET A 48 17.22 -9.21 -3.88
C MET A 48 16.33 -10.42 -3.53
N ASN A 49 16.47 -11.53 -4.24
CA ASN A 49 15.72 -12.78 -4.00
C ASN A 49 15.93 -13.32 -2.58
N SER A 50 17.14 -13.23 -2.02
CA SER A 50 17.41 -13.65 -0.63
C SER A 50 16.62 -12.85 0.42
N TYR A 51 16.12 -11.66 0.06
CA TYR A 51 15.34 -10.78 0.92
C TYR A 51 13.86 -10.71 0.59
N TRP A 52 13.33 -11.54 -0.34
CA TRP A 52 11.91 -11.49 -0.70
C TRP A 52 10.97 -11.73 0.47
N TRP A 53 11.40 -12.49 1.49
CA TRP A 53 10.63 -12.70 2.71
C TRP A 53 10.29 -11.39 3.45
N VAL A 54 11.17 -10.38 3.36
CA VAL A 54 10.99 -9.06 3.99
C VAL A 54 9.72 -8.38 3.47
N MET A 55 9.39 -8.58 2.18
CA MET A 55 8.18 -8.03 1.57
C MET A 55 6.92 -8.51 2.28
N PHE A 56 6.83 -9.79 2.66
CA PHE A 56 5.66 -10.31 3.35
C PHE A 56 5.51 -9.68 4.74
N ILE A 57 6.63 -9.44 5.44
CA ILE A 57 6.59 -8.81 6.76
C ILE A 57 6.20 -7.34 6.65
N THR A 58 6.80 -6.59 5.72
CA THR A 58 6.50 -5.17 5.56
C THR A 58 5.05 -4.96 5.13
N TRP A 59 4.51 -5.79 4.24
CA TRP A 59 3.10 -5.73 3.87
C TRP A 59 2.16 -6.10 5.02
N ALA A 60 2.53 -7.05 5.88
CA ALA A 60 1.72 -7.41 7.05
C ALA A 60 1.67 -6.25 8.07
N VAL A 61 2.79 -5.57 8.29
CA VAL A 61 2.87 -4.37 9.13
C VAL A 61 2.07 -3.22 8.50
N PHE A 62 2.30 -2.96 7.21
CA PHE A 62 1.58 -1.92 6.46
C PHE A 62 0.07 -2.13 6.53
N SER A 63 -0.43 -3.33 6.19
CA SER A 63 -1.87 -3.59 6.12
C SER A 63 -2.55 -3.46 7.50
N PHE A 64 -1.87 -3.88 8.56
CA PHE A 64 -2.35 -3.70 9.93
C PHE A 64 -2.47 -2.22 10.29
N PHE A 65 -1.41 -1.44 10.14
CA PHE A 65 -1.42 -0.02 10.52
C PHE A 65 -2.30 0.83 9.60
N PHE A 66 -2.29 0.54 8.30
CA PHE A 66 -3.22 1.13 7.34
C PHE A 66 -4.66 0.95 7.81
N THR A 67 -5.04 -0.27 8.19
CA THR A 67 -6.40 -0.58 8.65
C THR A 67 -6.69 0.01 10.04
N PHE A 68 -5.71 0.01 10.93
CA PHE A 68 -5.85 0.56 12.29
C PHE A 68 -6.13 2.06 12.25
N ILE A 69 -5.36 2.82 11.47
CA ILE A 69 -5.55 4.26 11.30
C ILE A 69 -6.88 4.53 10.62
N PHE A 70 -7.24 3.78 9.57
CA PHE A 70 -8.55 3.86 8.95
C PHE A 70 -9.68 3.68 9.97
N ALA A 71 -9.62 2.60 10.76
CA ALA A 71 -10.64 2.27 11.76
C ALA A 71 -10.79 3.32 12.87
N LYS A 72 -9.74 4.11 13.15
CA LYS A 72 -9.77 5.22 14.10
C LYS A 72 -10.47 6.45 13.54
N GLY A 73 -10.35 6.71 12.25
CA GLY A 73 -10.99 7.84 11.56
C GLY A 73 -12.29 7.49 10.84
N TYR A 74 -12.76 6.25 10.92
CA TYR A 74 -13.93 5.78 10.19
C TYR A 74 -15.24 6.14 10.89
N GLU A 75 -16.07 6.95 10.24
CA GLU A 75 -17.35 7.46 10.76
C GLU A 75 -18.57 6.71 10.19
N GLY A 76 -18.35 5.76 9.28
CA GLY A 76 -19.42 4.94 8.72
C GLY A 76 -20.19 5.57 7.55
N ARG A 77 -19.67 6.64 6.93
CA ARG A 77 -20.30 7.38 5.82
C ARG A 77 -20.05 6.76 4.44
N GLY A 78 -19.59 5.51 4.40
CA GLY A 78 -19.43 4.73 3.17
C GLY A 78 -18.07 4.88 2.48
N LEU A 79 -18.05 4.70 1.15
CA LEU A 79 -16.81 4.56 0.36
C LEU A 79 -15.99 5.85 0.27
N GLY A 80 -16.62 7.02 0.38
CA GLY A 80 -15.95 8.31 0.30
C GLY A 80 -14.86 8.47 1.36
N GLU A 81 -15.05 7.88 2.55
CA GLU A 81 -14.02 7.86 3.59
C GLU A 81 -12.82 7.01 3.21
N GLY A 82 -13.04 5.87 2.56
CA GLY A 82 -11.99 5.01 2.02
C GLY A 82 -11.16 5.71 0.95
N ILE A 83 -11.82 6.38 0.00
CA ILE A 83 -11.17 7.17 -1.05
C ILE A 83 -10.34 8.30 -0.43
N ARG A 84 -10.95 9.11 0.45
CA ARG A 84 -10.24 10.20 1.17
C ARG A 84 -9.01 9.67 1.88
N TYR A 85 -9.15 8.55 2.59
CA TYR A 85 -8.04 7.95 3.31
C TYR A 85 -6.93 7.44 2.36
N GLY A 86 -7.29 6.81 1.25
CA GLY A 86 -6.33 6.40 0.21
C GLY A 86 -5.54 7.58 -0.37
N ILE A 87 -6.20 8.71 -0.63
CA ILE A 87 -5.53 9.93 -1.09
C ILE A 87 -4.50 10.41 -0.06
N ILE A 88 -4.88 10.45 1.23
CA ILE A 88 -3.97 10.85 2.32
C ILE A 88 -2.76 9.92 2.38
N ILE A 89 -2.97 8.60 2.31
CA ILE A 89 -1.89 7.60 2.35
C ILE A 89 -0.97 7.69 1.13
N THR A 90 -1.50 8.11 -0.03
CA THR A 90 -0.67 8.38 -1.21
C THR A 90 0.43 9.38 -0.90
N PHE A 91 0.07 10.52 -0.32
CA PHE A 91 1.06 11.56 -0.01
C PHE A 91 1.89 11.19 1.22
N PHE A 92 1.28 10.60 2.24
CA PHE A 92 1.97 10.24 3.48
C PHE A 92 3.04 9.16 3.28
N TYR A 93 2.77 8.16 2.43
CA TYR A 93 3.64 7.00 2.24
C TYR A 93 4.29 6.96 0.86
N TYR A 94 3.49 6.85 -0.21
CA TYR A 94 4.02 6.58 -1.55
C TYR A 94 4.81 7.75 -2.14
N TYR A 95 4.31 8.98 -1.98
CA TYR A 95 5.00 10.19 -2.44
C TYR A 95 6.34 10.38 -1.74
N VAL A 96 6.34 10.35 -0.40
CA VAL A 96 7.55 10.49 0.41
C VAL A 96 8.55 9.38 0.10
N ALA A 97 8.13 8.12 0.14
CA ALA A 97 9.02 6.99 -0.08
C ALA A 97 9.65 6.98 -1.48
N ALA A 98 8.88 7.31 -2.52
CA ALA A 98 9.40 7.32 -3.89
C ALA A 98 10.45 8.42 -4.10
N PHE A 99 10.21 9.63 -3.57
CA PHE A 99 11.18 10.72 -3.72
C PHE A 99 12.39 10.58 -2.80
N ASP A 100 12.23 10.05 -1.58
CA ASP A 100 13.37 9.74 -0.71
C ASP A 100 14.30 8.70 -1.37
N GLN A 101 13.72 7.70 -2.04
CA GLN A 101 14.50 6.74 -2.82
C GLN A 101 15.14 7.37 -4.06
N PHE A 102 14.45 8.27 -4.75
CA PHE A 102 15.03 9.04 -5.86
C PHE A 102 16.23 9.90 -5.44
N VAL A 103 16.18 10.49 -4.24
CA VAL A 103 17.29 11.28 -3.70
C VAL A 103 18.45 10.40 -3.27
N SER A 104 18.16 9.22 -2.71
CA SER A 104 19.17 8.34 -2.11
C SER A 104 19.84 7.39 -3.10
N TYR A 105 19.14 7.01 -4.16
CA TYR A 105 19.55 6.01 -5.14
C TYR A 105 19.46 6.58 -6.55
N PRO A 106 20.22 6.06 -7.53
CA PRO A 106 20.19 6.55 -8.90
C PRO A 106 18.94 6.08 -9.67
N ILE A 107 17.77 6.23 -9.05
CA ILE A 107 16.47 5.89 -9.63
C ILE A 107 16.10 6.98 -10.65
N PRO A 108 15.62 6.64 -11.86
CA PRO A 108 15.18 7.66 -12.80
C PRO A 108 13.99 8.46 -12.28
N TYR A 109 13.97 9.77 -12.53
CA TYR A 109 12.90 10.66 -12.07
C TYR A 109 11.50 10.22 -12.53
N GLY A 110 11.40 9.72 -13.76
CA GLY A 110 10.14 9.17 -14.29
C GLY A 110 9.65 7.94 -13.53
N LEU A 111 10.57 7.11 -13.02
CA LEU A 111 10.20 5.91 -12.26
C LEU A 111 9.60 6.26 -10.90
N ALA A 112 10.12 7.30 -10.23
CA ALA A 112 9.54 7.80 -8.98
C ALA A 112 8.07 8.18 -9.17
N TRP A 113 7.73 8.94 -10.23
CA TRP A 113 6.35 9.28 -10.54
C TRP A 113 5.47 8.07 -10.87
N ILE A 114 6.01 7.09 -11.61
CA ILE A 114 5.30 5.83 -11.88
C ILE A 114 4.93 5.12 -10.58
N TRP A 115 5.86 5.03 -9.62
CA TRP A 115 5.60 4.43 -8.30
C TRP A 115 4.55 5.21 -7.50
N ILE A 116 4.57 6.54 -7.57
CA ILE A 116 3.57 7.38 -6.91
C ILE A 116 2.18 7.15 -7.49
N ILE A 117 2.05 7.11 -8.82
CA ILE A 117 0.77 6.90 -9.52
C ILE A 117 0.25 5.48 -9.25
N ALA A 118 1.12 4.47 -9.31
CA ALA A 118 0.75 3.09 -9.00
C ALA A 118 0.32 2.95 -7.52
N GLY A 119 1.08 3.57 -6.61
CA GLY A 119 0.79 3.64 -5.19
C GLY A 119 -0.50 4.38 -4.86
N PHE A 120 -0.82 5.44 -5.60
CA PHE A 120 -2.10 6.14 -5.51
C PHE A 120 -3.27 5.20 -5.80
N ILE A 121 -3.21 4.48 -6.93
CA ILE A 121 -4.25 3.51 -7.32
C ILE A 121 -4.38 2.41 -6.25
N GLN A 122 -3.26 1.87 -5.76
CA GLN A 122 -3.25 0.89 -4.67
C GLN A 122 -3.90 1.43 -3.39
N ALA A 123 -3.52 2.63 -2.96
CA ALA A 123 -4.05 3.24 -1.74
C ALA A 123 -5.57 3.47 -1.83
N LEU A 124 -6.08 3.86 -3.00
CA LEU A 124 -7.53 3.95 -3.24
C LEU A 124 -8.22 2.60 -3.12
N ILE A 125 -7.67 1.55 -3.76
CA ILE A 125 -8.20 0.18 -3.67
C ILE A 125 -8.24 -0.27 -2.20
N PHE A 126 -7.16 -0.09 -1.45
CA PHE A 126 -7.09 -0.51 -0.05
C PHE A 126 -8.06 0.27 0.83
N GLY A 127 -8.21 1.58 0.60
CA GLY A 127 -9.16 2.41 1.33
C GLY A 127 -10.61 2.00 1.06
N ILE A 128 -10.95 1.69 -0.19
CA ILE A 128 -12.26 1.17 -0.58
C ILE A 128 -12.53 -0.19 0.08
N LEU A 129 -11.57 -1.12 0.03
CA LEU A 129 -11.68 -2.43 0.70
C LEU A 129 -11.87 -2.26 2.21
N ALA A 130 -11.14 -1.32 2.83
CA ALA A 130 -11.30 -1.02 4.24
C ALA A 130 -12.71 -0.51 4.58
N ALA A 131 -13.24 0.44 3.80
CA ALA A 131 -14.59 0.97 3.97
C ALA A 131 -15.70 -0.07 3.76
N LEU A 132 -15.49 -1.04 2.86
CA LEU A 132 -16.45 -2.11 2.59
C LEU A 132 -16.48 -3.14 3.74
N ILE A 133 -15.31 -3.54 4.22
CA ILE A 133 -15.15 -4.72 5.09
C ILE A 133 -15.18 -4.35 6.57
N TYR A 134 -14.57 -3.23 6.95
CA TYR A 134 -14.51 -2.82 8.34
C TYR A 134 -15.89 -2.36 8.81
N LYS A 135 -16.38 -2.97 9.90
CA LYS A 135 -17.63 -2.60 10.55
C LYS A 135 -17.36 -2.35 12.04
N PRO A 136 -17.52 -1.10 12.53
CA PRO A 136 -17.31 -0.80 13.94
C PRO A 136 -18.28 -1.63 14.80
N LYS A 137 -17.92 -1.86 16.07
CA LYS A 137 -18.85 -2.46 17.03
C LYS A 137 -19.96 -1.43 17.23
N SER A 138 -21.22 -1.84 17.06
CA SER A 138 -22.37 -0.97 17.30
C SER A 138 -22.15 -0.23 18.61
N ALA A 139 -22.16 1.11 18.59
CA ALA A 139 -22.38 1.85 19.81
C ALA A 139 -23.77 1.44 20.33
N PRO A 140 -23.99 1.33 21.66
CA PRO A 140 -25.34 1.32 22.18
C PRO A 140 -26.08 2.50 21.56
N ALA A 141 -27.30 2.27 21.07
CA ALA A 141 -28.16 3.38 20.66
C ALA A 141 -28.15 4.40 21.80
N ALA A 142 -27.80 5.65 21.50
CA ALA A 142 -27.96 6.72 22.48
C ALA A 142 -29.44 6.69 22.90
N ALA A 143 -29.68 6.38 24.17
CA ALA A 143 -31.01 6.36 24.77
C ALA A 143 -31.56 7.79 24.88
#